data_AF-R7Q4E0-F1
#
_entry.id   AF-R7Q4E0-F1
#
_cell.length_a   1.000
_cell.length_b   1.000
_cell.length_c   1.000
_cell.angle_alpha   90.00
_cell.angle_beta   90.00
_cell.angle_gamma   90.00
#
_symmetry.space_group_name_H-M   'P 1'
#
loop_
_entity.id
_entity.type
_entity.pdbx_description
1 polymer ?
#
loop_
_entity_poly.entity_id
_entity_poly.type
_entity_poly.pdbx_seq_one_letter_code
_entity_poly.pdbx_strand_id
1 'polypeptide(L)'
;MPAGSEKKDAAASRIAELESFGLDSRLSSRVAESEKTFKAMISAFHEAGITPETNNKEAKAGLLYTAITKLGNTVGAKGRHMLFASISDGRVGAAPHVEAAAAWLVSFYRKLGDGVPNAVVKIDEERVTIDQSEFEEAAGVGVVVTEEEITAAVDSAIQENTPALVEKRYRFNTGLMQRDIMKNLRFAEGKAVSALITEKVAALLGPKTEADLAKP
;
A
#
# COMPACT_ATOMS: atom_id res chain seq x y z
N MET A 1 25.88 33.69 -5.88
CA MET A 1 24.49 33.21 -6.08
C MET A 1 24.36 32.21 -7.26
N PRO A 2 25.14 31.10 -7.36
CA PRO A 2 24.89 30.05 -8.38
C PRO A 2 24.23 28.76 -7.86
N ALA A 3 24.23 28.51 -6.55
CA ALA A 3 23.79 27.23 -5.98
C ALA A 3 22.27 26.92 -6.12
N GLY A 4 21.47 27.89 -6.55
CA GLY A 4 20.02 27.75 -6.72
C GLY A 4 19.58 27.24 -8.09
N SER A 5 20.34 27.50 -9.15
CA SER A 5 20.04 27.02 -10.51
C SER A 5 20.47 25.57 -10.70
N GLU A 6 21.69 25.23 -10.29
CA GLU A 6 22.22 23.85 -10.39
C GLU A 6 21.37 22.82 -9.63
N LYS A 7 20.82 23.20 -8.47
CA LYS A 7 19.93 22.32 -7.69
C LYS A 7 18.60 22.08 -8.39
N LYS A 8 18.06 23.06 -9.10
CA LYS A 8 16.82 22.92 -9.87
C LYS A 8 17.02 22.01 -11.08
N ASP A 9 18.14 22.18 -11.78
CA ASP A 9 18.47 21.38 -12.96
C ASP A 9 18.70 19.91 -12.58
N ALA A 10 19.38 19.65 -11.45
CA ALA A 10 19.56 18.30 -10.92
C ALA A 10 18.23 17.63 -10.49
N ALA A 11 17.31 18.38 -9.88
CA ALA A 11 16.00 17.85 -9.50
C ALA A 11 15.13 17.52 -10.73
N ALA A 12 15.14 18.38 -11.75
CA ALA A 12 14.42 18.14 -13.00
C ALA A 12 14.94 16.87 -13.71
N SER A 13 16.26 16.67 -13.75
CA SER A 13 16.86 15.44 -14.31
C SER A 13 16.41 14.19 -13.55
N ARG A 14 16.36 14.23 -12.21
CA ARG A 14 15.89 13.11 -11.39
C ARG A 14 14.42 12.78 -11.64
N ILE A 15 13.58 13.80 -11.81
CA ILE A 15 12.15 13.62 -12.11
C ILE A 15 12.00 12.90 -13.45
N ALA A 16 12.66 13.40 -14.50
CA ALA A 16 12.59 12.81 -15.84
C ALA A 16 13.05 11.34 -15.84
N GLU A 17 14.10 11.02 -15.09
CA GLU A 17 14.57 9.65 -14.96
C GLU A 17 13.52 8.77 -14.25
N LEU A 18 12.98 9.18 -13.10
CA LEU A 18 11.94 8.42 -12.38
C LEU A 18 10.67 8.19 -13.22
N GLU A 19 10.24 9.20 -13.96
CA GLU A 19 9.09 9.11 -14.87
C GLU A 19 9.36 8.15 -16.04
N SER A 20 10.61 8.04 -16.50
CA SER A 20 10.96 7.06 -17.55
C SER A 20 10.72 5.61 -17.11
N PHE A 21 10.90 5.32 -15.81
CA PHE A 21 10.57 4.03 -15.17
C PHE A 21 9.08 3.90 -14.82
N GLY A 22 8.25 4.90 -15.13
CA GLY A 22 6.80 4.86 -14.92
C GLY A 22 6.32 5.44 -13.59
N LEU A 23 7.18 6.05 -12.78
CA LEU A 23 6.74 6.64 -11.52
C LEU A 23 5.90 7.91 -11.79
N ASP A 24 4.71 7.99 -11.17
CA ASP A 24 3.80 9.14 -11.29
C ASP A 24 4.49 10.48 -10.96
N SER A 25 4.16 11.55 -11.70
CA SER A 25 4.80 12.86 -11.58
C SER A 25 4.78 13.43 -10.15
N ARG A 26 3.73 13.19 -9.36
CA ARG A 26 3.68 13.67 -7.96
C ARG A 26 4.68 12.92 -7.09
N LEU A 27 4.79 11.60 -7.28
CA LEU A 27 5.76 10.77 -6.58
C LEU A 27 7.18 11.06 -7.04
N SER A 28 7.41 11.21 -8.34
CA SER A 28 8.69 11.57 -8.94
C SER A 28 9.21 12.89 -8.37
N SER A 29 8.35 13.91 -8.29
CA SER A 29 8.68 15.20 -7.67
C SER A 29 9.15 15.02 -6.22
N ARG A 30 8.38 14.26 -5.41
CA ARG A 30 8.71 14.00 -3.99
C ARG A 30 10.01 13.22 -3.84
N VAL A 31 10.21 12.17 -4.62
CA VAL A 31 11.39 11.29 -4.52
C VAL A 31 12.65 12.03 -4.97
N ALA A 32 12.54 12.92 -5.95
CA ALA A 32 13.64 13.71 -6.49
C ALA A 32 14.18 14.80 -5.53
N GLU A 33 13.39 15.20 -4.52
CA GLU A 33 13.79 16.19 -3.51
C GLU A 33 15.07 15.78 -2.76
N SER A 34 15.26 14.48 -2.55
CA SER A 34 16.44 13.93 -1.86
C SER A 34 17.19 12.97 -2.75
N GLU A 35 18.50 13.19 -2.88
CA GLU A 35 19.39 12.31 -3.64
C GLU A 35 19.40 10.89 -3.07
N LYS A 36 19.27 10.77 -1.75
CA LYS A 36 19.24 9.47 -1.06
C LYS A 36 18.00 8.68 -1.46
N THR A 37 16.81 9.30 -1.45
CA THR A 37 15.56 8.63 -1.82
C THR A 37 15.51 8.33 -3.31
N PHE A 38 16.00 9.24 -4.14
CA PHE A 38 16.18 9.02 -5.57
C PHE A 38 17.05 7.79 -5.85
N LYS A 39 18.26 7.71 -5.28
CA LYS A 39 19.17 6.56 -5.46
C LYS A 39 18.55 5.25 -4.96
N ALA A 40 17.85 5.29 -3.82
CA ALA A 40 17.16 4.11 -3.30
C ALA A 40 16.05 3.61 -4.26
N MET A 41 15.30 4.53 -4.88
CA MET A 41 14.28 4.17 -5.86
C MET A 41 14.89 3.56 -7.13
N ILE A 42 15.93 4.18 -7.69
CA ILE A 42 16.61 3.65 -8.87
C ILE A 42 17.22 2.26 -8.59
N SER A 43 17.83 2.07 -7.41
CA SER A 43 18.31 0.74 -6.98
C SER A 43 17.17 -0.28 -6.95
N ALA A 44 16.01 0.08 -6.40
CA ALA A 44 14.86 -0.82 -6.35
C ALA A 44 14.32 -1.16 -7.74
N PHE A 45 14.30 -0.21 -8.69
CA PHE A 45 13.95 -0.52 -10.08
C PHE A 45 14.90 -1.53 -10.69
N HIS A 46 16.20 -1.34 -10.53
CA HIS A 46 17.21 -2.29 -11.03
C HIS A 46 17.13 -3.65 -10.34
N GLU A 47 16.97 -3.70 -9.02
CA GLU A 47 16.81 -4.93 -8.24
C GLU A 47 15.55 -5.72 -8.64
N ALA A 48 14.48 -5.01 -9.02
CA ALA A 48 13.26 -5.59 -9.54
C ALA A 48 13.33 -5.92 -11.04
N GLY A 49 14.40 -5.54 -11.74
CA GLY A 49 14.53 -5.70 -13.19
C GLY A 49 13.57 -4.83 -13.99
N ILE A 50 13.07 -3.73 -13.42
CA ILE A 50 12.23 -2.76 -14.13
C ILE A 50 13.12 -1.83 -14.93
N THR A 51 12.74 -1.63 -16.18
CA THR A 51 13.37 -0.75 -17.16
C THR A 51 12.31 0.16 -17.79
N PRO A 52 12.70 1.22 -18.51
CA PRO A 52 11.76 2.07 -19.25
C PRO A 52 10.91 1.31 -20.29
N GLU A 53 11.36 0.14 -20.75
CA GLU A 53 10.66 -0.71 -21.72
C GLU A 53 9.81 -1.80 -21.06
N THR A 54 9.80 -1.85 -19.72
CA THR A 54 9.04 -2.88 -18.98
C THR A 54 7.54 -2.69 -19.15
N ASN A 55 6.84 -3.79 -19.43
CA ASN A 55 5.39 -3.79 -19.48
C ASN A 55 4.77 -3.47 -18.10
N ASN A 56 3.72 -2.66 -18.09
CA ASN A 56 3.03 -2.19 -16.87
C ASN A 56 3.97 -1.48 -15.87
N LYS A 57 5.02 -0.80 -16.36
CA LYS A 57 6.02 -0.11 -15.53
C LYS A 57 5.38 0.89 -14.57
N GLU A 58 4.29 1.56 -14.96
CA GLU A 58 3.60 2.55 -14.13
C GLU A 58 3.00 1.93 -12.87
N ALA A 59 2.31 0.81 -13.04
CA ALA A 59 1.74 0.06 -11.91
C ALA A 59 2.85 -0.48 -11.00
N LYS A 60 3.88 -1.11 -11.60
CA LYS A 60 5.00 -1.69 -10.84
C LYS A 60 5.82 -0.63 -10.10
N ALA A 61 6.05 0.53 -10.69
CA ALA A 61 6.78 1.62 -10.06
C ALA A 61 6.05 2.17 -8.83
N GLY A 62 4.72 2.34 -8.91
CA GLY A 62 3.90 2.71 -7.76
C GLY A 62 3.92 1.68 -6.62
N LEU A 63 3.89 0.39 -6.99
CA LEU A 63 3.98 -0.71 -6.02
C LEU A 63 5.35 -0.79 -5.36
N LEU A 64 6.45 -0.59 -6.10
CA LEU A 64 7.80 -0.52 -5.55
C LEU A 64 7.98 0.68 -4.63
N TYR A 65 7.43 1.85 -4.97
CA TYR A 65 7.43 2.99 -4.05
C TYR A 65 6.73 2.64 -2.73
N THR A 66 5.58 1.97 -2.81
CA THR A 66 4.88 1.46 -1.61
C THR A 66 5.75 0.47 -0.84
N ALA A 67 6.40 -0.48 -1.52
CA ALA A 67 7.27 -1.47 -0.88
C ALA A 67 8.43 -0.80 -0.12
N ILE A 68 9.18 0.10 -0.77
CA ILE A 68 10.33 0.79 -0.16
C ILE A 68 9.91 1.56 1.09
N THR A 69 8.79 2.30 1.00
CA THR A 69 8.30 3.11 2.12
C THR A 69 7.83 2.28 3.31
N LYS A 70 7.24 1.09 3.07
CA LYS A 70 6.76 0.20 4.14
C LYS A 70 7.88 -0.65 4.75
N LEU A 71 8.87 -1.07 3.97
CA LEU A 71 10.02 -1.84 4.45
C LEU A 71 11.01 -0.97 5.25
N GLY A 72 11.24 0.27 4.78
CA GLY A 72 12.24 1.16 5.36
C GLY A 72 13.61 0.47 5.48
N ASN A 73 14.32 0.72 6.59
CA ASN A 73 15.60 0.07 6.88
C ASN A 73 15.47 -1.18 7.75
N THR A 74 14.25 -1.74 7.89
CA THR A 74 13.99 -2.81 8.87
C THR A 74 14.13 -4.21 8.30
N VAL A 75 14.21 -4.33 6.98
CA VAL A 75 14.25 -5.60 6.24
C VAL A 75 15.55 -5.72 5.46
N GLY A 76 16.16 -6.90 5.57
CA GLY A 76 17.39 -7.29 4.91
C GLY A 76 17.30 -7.44 3.39
N ALA A 77 18.46 -7.61 2.74
CA ALA A 77 18.53 -7.68 1.29
C ALA A 77 17.71 -8.83 0.71
N LYS A 78 17.75 -10.02 1.33
CA LYS A 78 16.97 -11.19 0.86
C LYS A 78 15.47 -10.93 0.90
N GLY A 79 14.95 -10.36 1.99
CA GLY A 79 13.54 -10.03 2.12
C GLY A 79 13.09 -8.95 1.12
N ARG A 80 13.89 -7.90 0.93
CA ARG A 80 13.60 -6.87 -0.08
C ARG A 80 13.56 -7.45 -1.48
N HIS A 81 14.56 -8.24 -1.83
CA HIS A 81 14.63 -8.89 -3.15
C HIS A 81 13.41 -9.77 -3.40
N MET A 82 12.97 -10.56 -2.42
CA MET A 82 11.79 -11.42 -2.56
C MET A 82 10.51 -10.61 -2.83
N LEU A 83 10.29 -9.49 -2.13
CA LEU A 83 9.14 -8.63 -2.40
C LEU A 83 9.25 -7.94 -3.77
N PHE A 84 10.42 -7.42 -4.13
CA PHE A 84 10.63 -6.73 -5.41
C PHE A 84 10.45 -7.68 -6.60
N ALA A 85 10.99 -8.90 -6.51
CA ALA A 85 10.79 -9.94 -7.51
C ALA A 85 9.31 -10.30 -7.67
N SER A 86 8.58 -10.43 -6.55
CA SER A 86 7.15 -10.76 -6.57
C SER A 86 6.26 -9.63 -7.13
N ILE A 87 6.70 -8.37 -7.04
CA ILE A 87 6.05 -7.24 -7.72
C ILE A 87 6.39 -7.29 -9.22
N SER A 88 7.64 -7.61 -9.56
CA SER A 88 8.10 -7.65 -10.94
C SER A 88 7.45 -8.76 -11.77
N ASP A 89 7.28 -9.95 -11.19
CA ASP A 89 6.60 -11.08 -11.85
C ASP A 89 5.07 -10.99 -11.78
N GLY A 90 4.52 -10.08 -10.98
CA GLY A 90 3.09 -9.80 -10.88
C GLY A 90 2.32 -10.64 -9.86
N ARG A 91 2.98 -11.53 -9.10
CA ARG A 91 2.33 -12.27 -7.99
C ARG A 91 1.77 -11.33 -6.93
N VAL A 92 2.45 -10.21 -6.68
CA VAL A 92 2.03 -9.14 -5.77
C VAL A 92 1.69 -7.90 -6.61
N GLY A 93 0.45 -7.88 -7.14
CA GLY A 93 0.01 -6.89 -8.12
C GLY A 93 -0.79 -5.70 -7.58
N ALA A 94 -1.09 -5.65 -6.28
CA ALA A 94 -1.89 -4.58 -5.69
C ALA A 94 -1.30 -4.05 -4.38
N ALA A 95 -1.59 -2.78 -4.07
CA ALA A 95 -1.05 -2.12 -2.89
C ALA A 95 -1.38 -2.84 -1.57
N PRO A 96 -2.60 -3.36 -1.33
CA PRO A 96 -2.90 -4.13 -0.12
C PRO A 96 -2.00 -5.36 0.06
N HIS A 97 -1.70 -6.07 -1.03
CA HIS A 97 -0.79 -7.23 -1.03
C HIS A 97 0.65 -6.82 -0.73
N VAL A 98 1.14 -5.73 -1.32
CA VAL A 98 2.47 -5.18 -1.02
C VAL A 98 2.59 -4.78 0.46
N GLU A 99 1.57 -4.11 0.99
CA GLU A 99 1.56 -3.69 2.39
C GLU A 99 1.53 -4.89 3.35
N ALA A 100 0.74 -5.92 3.05
CA ALA A 100 0.69 -7.15 3.84
C ALA A 100 2.03 -7.89 3.80
N ALA A 101 2.63 -8.03 2.60
CA ALA A 101 3.93 -8.66 2.41
C ALA A 101 5.04 -7.92 3.15
N ALA A 102 5.07 -6.58 3.05
CA ALA A 102 6.03 -5.75 3.77
C ALA A 102 5.85 -5.87 5.28
N ALA A 103 4.62 -5.83 5.80
CA ALA A 103 4.35 -5.97 7.23
C ALA A 103 4.80 -7.34 7.78
N TRP A 104 4.61 -8.41 7.00
CA TRP A 104 5.10 -9.73 7.34
C TRP A 104 6.63 -9.78 7.37
N LEU A 105 7.31 -9.26 6.33
CA LEU A 105 8.77 -9.19 6.28
C LEU A 105 9.36 -8.39 7.45
N VAL A 106 8.78 -7.23 7.77
CA VAL A 106 9.18 -6.42 8.93
C VAL A 106 9.07 -7.23 10.21
N SER A 107 7.97 -7.97 10.38
CA SER A 107 7.74 -8.81 11.58
C SER A 107 8.69 -10.00 11.63
N PHE A 108 8.97 -10.63 10.49
CA PHE A 108 9.89 -11.74 10.34
C PHE A 108 11.32 -11.33 10.73
N TYR A 109 11.84 -10.25 10.12
CA TYR A 109 13.17 -9.72 10.44
C TYR A 109 13.27 -9.25 11.88
N ARG A 110 12.21 -8.64 12.42
CA ARG A 110 12.17 -8.26 13.84
C ARG A 110 12.32 -9.48 14.75
N LYS A 111 11.63 -10.60 14.47
CA LYS A 111 11.74 -11.84 15.26
C LYS A 111 13.13 -12.46 15.15
N LEU A 112 13.74 -12.45 13.96
CA LEU A 112 15.09 -12.98 13.75
C LEU A 112 16.17 -12.25 14.55
N GLY A 113 16.04 -10.94 14.76
CA GLY A 113 16.98 -10.14 15.56
C GLY A 113 16.48 -9.81 16.96
N ASP A 114 15.88 -10.78 17.66
CA ASP A 114 15.48 -10.69 19.07
C ASP A 114 14.44 -9.60 19.41
N GLY A 115 13.62 -9.18 18.44
CA GLY A 115 12.51 -8.25 18.67
C GLY A 115 12.89 -6.77 18.76
N VAL A 116 14.17 -6.43 18.63
CA VAL A 116 14.66 -5.05 18.78
C VAL A 116 14.31 -4.17 17.57
N PRO A 117 14.16 -2.85 17.75
CA PRO A 117 14.14 -1.92 16.64
C PRO A 117 15.42 -2.05 15.80
N ASN A 118 15.30 -2.02 14.47
CA ASN A 118 16.44 -2.17 13.55
C ASN A 118 17.21 -3.50 13.66
N ALA A 119 16.47 -4.59 13.95
CA ALA A 119 16.97 -5.96 14.08
C ALA A 119 17.93 -6.42 12.97
N VAL A 120 17.77 -5.91 11.75
CA VAL A 120 18.60 -6.23 10.58
C VAL A 120 20.11 -6.10 10.84
N VAL A 121 20.54 -5.18 11.71
CA VAL A 121 21.97 -4.96 12.00
C VAL A 121 22.60 -6.13 12.78
N LYS A 122 21.80 -6.94 13.47
CA LYS A 122 22.26 -8.11 14.23
C LYS A 122 22.14 -9.42 13.46
N ILE A 123 21.52 -9.39 12.29
CA ILE A 123 21.20 -10.59 11.54
C ILE A 123 22.34 -10.89 10.57
N ASP A 124 22.82 -12.13 10.63
CA ASP A 124 23.67 -12.70 9.58
C ASP A 124 22.78 -13.02 8.37
N GLU A 125 22.75 -12.11 7.38
CA GLU A 125 21.94 -12.25 6.17
C GLU A 125 22.20 -13.55 5.42
N GLU A 126 23.41 -14.13 5.50
CA GLU A 126 23.73 -15.38 4.82
C GLU A 126 22.90 -16.54 5.37
N ARG A 127 22.57 -16.50 6.66
CA ARG A 127 21.76 -17.53 7.35
C ARG A 127 20.25 -17.30 7.26
N VAL A 128 19.82 -16.14 6.80
CA VAL A 128 18.40 -15.85 6.61
C VAL A 128 17.84 -16.76 5.51
N THR A 129 16.87 -17.58 5.89
CA THR A 129 16.07 -18.40 4.97
C THR A 129 14.63 -17.95 5.13
N ILE A 130 14.02 -17.53 4.03
CA ILE A 130 12.64 -17.06 4.02
C ILE A 130 11.82 -18.13 3.32
N ASP A 131 10.81 -18.66 4.02
CA ASP A 131 9.89 -19.62 3.43
C ASP A 131 9.00 -18.89 2.41
N GLN A 132 9.04 -19.36 1.16
CA GLN A 132 8.29 -18.75 0.08
C GLN A 132 6.78 -18.92 0.27
N SER A 133 6.32 -20.06 0.79
CA SER A 133 4.90 -20.32 1.02
C SER A 133 4.35 -19.42 2.11
N GLU A 134 5.06 -19.28 3.23
CA GLU A 134 4.64 -18.37 4.30
C GLU A 134 4.58 -16.91 3.83
N PHE A 135 5.55 -16.50 3.00
CA PHE A 135 5.54 -15.18 2.40
C PHE A 135 4.35 -14.96 1.46
N GLU A 136 4.10 -15.91 0.55
CA GLU A 136 3.01 -15.83 -0.42
C GLU A 136 1.64 -15.82 0.26
N GLU A 137 1.44 -16.65 1.28
CA GLU A 137 0.23 -16.67 2.10
C GLU A 137 0.03 -15.33 2.83
N ALA A 138 1.09 -14.81 3.46
CA ALA A 138 1.03 -13.54 4.16
C ALA A 138 0.74 -12.36 3.23
N ALA A 139 1.34 -12.38 2.03
CA ALA A 139 1.11 -11.40 0.97
C ALA A 139 -0.26 -11.54 0.31
N GLY A 140 -0.94 -12.68 0.46
CA GLY A 140 -2.22 -12.99 -0.18
C GLY A 140 -2.09 -13.23 -1.68
N VAL A 141 -0.98 -13.82 -2.12
CA VAL A 141 -0.80 -14.14 -3.54
C VAL A 141 -1.94 -15.04 -4.00
N GLY A 142 -2.57 -14.67 -5.12
CA GLY A 142 -3.75 -15.36 -5.66
C GLY A 142 -5.08 -15.02 -4.97
N VAL A 143 -5.08 -14.25 -3.88
CA VAL A 143 -6.33 -13.77 -3.25
C VAL A 143 -6.84 -12.56 -4.01
N VAL A 144 -7.97 -12.73 -4.69
CA VAL A 144 -8.71 -11.66 -5.37
C VAL A 144 -10.06 -11.52 -4.67
N VAL A 145 -10.35 -10.32 -4.17
CA VAL A 145 -11.67 -10.02 -3.61
C VAL A 145 -12.57 -9.52 -4.72
N THR A 146 -13.70 -10.20 -4.91
CA THR A 146 -14.69 -9.90 -5.94
C THR A 146 -15.65 -8.77 -5.52
N GLU A 147 -16.32 -8.16 -6.48
CA GLU A 147 -17.34 -7.14 -6.21
C GLU A 147 -18.53 -7.73 -5.45
N GLU A 148 -18.87 -8.99 -5.72
CA GLU A 148 -19.92 -9.74 -5.03
C GLU A 148 -19.59 -9.95 -3.55
N GLU A 149 -18.35 -10.33 -3.23
CA GLU A 149 -17.89 -10.47 -1.84
C GLU A 149 -17.91 -9.14 -1.09
N ILE A 150 -17.45 -8.05 -1.74
CA ILE A 150 -17.53 -6.70 -1.18
C ILE A 150 -19.00 -6.33 -0.92
N THR A 151 -19.88 -6.60 -1.87
CA THR A 151 -21.31 -6.29 -1.75
C THR A 151 -21.96 -7.06 -0.62
N ALA A 152 -21.73 -8.37 -0.54
CA ALA A 152 -22.26 -9.21 0.52
C ALA A 152 -21.76 -8.77 1.91
N ALA A 153 -20.47 -8.42 2.04
CA ALA A 153 -19.91 -7.95 3.31
C ALA A 153 -20.48 -6.59 3.72
N VAL A 154 -20.64 -5.65 2.77
CA VAL A 154 -21.26 -4.35 3.04
C VAL A 154 -22.74 -4.52 3.41
N ASP A 155 -23.47 -5.40 2.72
CA ASP A 155 -24.88 -5.67 3.03
C ASP A 155 -25.06 -6.26 4.43
N SER A 156 -24.24 -7.24 4.82
CA SER A 156 -24.25 -7.79 6.19
C SER A 156 -23.97 -6.69 7.21
N ALA A 157 -22.94 -5.87 6.97
CA ALA A 157 -22.56 -4.80 7.89
C ALA A 157 -23.67 -3.74 8.04
N ILE A 158 -24.37 -3.39 6.95
CA ILE A 158 -25.49 -2.45 7.01
C ILE A 158 -26.67 -3.06 7.76
N GLN A 159 -27.00 -4.33 7.53
CA GLN A 159 -28.06 -5.03 8.25
C GLN A 159 -27.78 -5.05 9.75
N GLU A 160 -26.57 -5.42 10.15
CA GLU A 160 -26.13 -5.46 11.55
C GLU A 160 -26.18 -4.06 12.21
N ASN A 161 -25.85 -3.00 11.48
CA ASN A 161 -25.80 -1.63 11.99
C ASN A 161 -27.09 -0.84 11.72
N THR A 162 -28.12 -1.43 11.12
CA THR A 162 -29.37 -0.74 10.72
C THR A 162 -30.01 0.04 11.88
N PRO A 163 -30.17 -0.52 13.10
CA PRO A 163 -30.75 0.22 14.22
C PRO A 163 -29.98 1.51 14.55
N ALA A 164 -28.64 1.42 14.59
CA ALA A 164 -27.77 2.55 14.88
C ALA A 164 -27.70 3.56 13.72
N LEU A 165 -27.77 3.09 12.47
CA LEU A 165 -27.83 3.93 11.27
C LEU A 165 -29.11 4.74 11.23
N VAL A 166 -30.26 4.16 11.55
CA VAL A 166 -31.55 4.89 11.57
C VAL A 166 -31.57 5.91 12.72
N GLU A 167 -31.07 5.54 13.90
CA GLU A 167 -31.02 6.44 15.07
C GLU A 167 -30.07 7.62 14.86
N LYS A 168 -28.83 7.35 14.43
CA LYS A 168 -27.77 8.37 14.33
C LYS A 168 -27.70 9.02 12.95
N ARG A 169 -28.42 8.47 11.96
CA ARG A 169 -28.39 8.88 10.55
C ARG A 169 -26.96 9.07 10.06
N TYR A 170 -26.67 10.21 9.42
CA TYR A 170 -25.35 10.52 8.88
C TYR A 170 -24.29 10.87 9.94
N ARG A 171 -24.65 10.92 11.24
CA ARG A 171 -23.67 10.99 12.34
C ARG A 171 -23.08 9.63 12.71
N PHE A 172 -23.65 8.53 12.20
CA PHE A 172 -23.06 7.21 12.39
C PHE A 172 -21.67 7.17 11.75
N ASN A 173 -20.68 6.62 12.47
CA ASN A 173 -19.32 6.53 11.97
C ASN A 173 -19.18 5.35 11.01
N THR A 174 -19.48 5.60 9.73
CA THR A 174 -19.31 4.63 8.64
C THR A 174 -17.86 4.19 8.44
N GLY A 175 -16.88 4.98 8.92
CA GLY A 175 -15.47 4.60 8.91
C GLY A 175 -15.14 3.43 9.85
N LEU A 176 -15.85 3.29 10.98
CA LEU A 176 -15.71 2.10 11.83
C LEU A 176 -16.26 0.86 11.14
N MET A 177 -17.41 1.00 10.48
CA MET A 177 -18.02 -0.08 9.70
C MET A 177 -17.13 -0.53 8.55
N GLN A 178 -16.55 0.42 7.79
CA GLN A 178 -15.57 0.11 6.75
C GLN A 178 -14.36 -0.62 7.33
N ARG A 179 -13.83 -0.18 8.48
CA ARG A 179 -12.70 -0.84 9.13
C ARG A 179 -13.02 -2.29 9.49
N ASP A 180 -14.22 -2.57 9.96
CA ASP A 180 -14.62 -3.93 10.34
C ASP A 180 -14.81 -4.83 9.11
N ILE A 181 -15.38 -4.31 8.01
CA ILE A 181 -15.42 -5.03 6.72
C ILE A 181 -14.00 -5.35 6.23
N MET A 182 -13.09 -4.37 6.26
CA MET A 182 -11.71 -4.53 5.80
C MET A 182 -10.88 -5.50 6.66
N LYS A 183 -11.30 -5.82 7.89
CA LYS A 183 -10.67 -6.91 8.67
C LYS A 183 -10.98 -8.28 8.07
N ASN A 184 -12.19 -8.47 7.57
CA ASN A 184 -12.63 -9.72 6.96
C ASN A 184 -12.17 -9.81 5.49
N LEU A 185 -12.19 -8.69 4.77
CA LEU A 185 -11.75 -8.56 3.39
C LEU A 185 -10.44 -7.77 3.29
N ARG A 186 -9.36 -8.30 3.89
CA ARG A 186 -8.05 -7.62 4.02
C ARG A 186 -7.51 -7.06 2.70
N PHE A 187 -7.81 -7.72 1.59
CA PHE A 187 -7.29 -7.40 0.25
C PHE A 187 -8.30 -6.68 -0.64
N ALA A 188 -9.45 -6.27 -0.11
CA ALA A 188 -10.45 -5.53 -0.87
C ALA A 188 -9.96 -4.13 -1.28
N GLU A 189 -10.55 -3.63 -2.36
CA GLU A 189 -10.33 -2.27 -2.82
C GLU A 189 -11.08 -1.29 -1.91
N GLY A 190 -10.32 -0.60 -1.04
CA GLY A 190 -10.91 0.23 0.01
C GLY A 190 -11.81 1.36 -0.51
N LYS A 191 -11.57 1.89 -1.72
CA LYS A 191 -12.44 2.93 -2.29
C LYS A 191 -13.77 2.33 -2.75
N ALA A 192 -13.78 1.17 -3.40
CA ALA A 192 -15.00 0.44 -3.74
C ALA A 192 -15.85 0.16 -2.50
N VAL A 193 -15.23 -0.34 -1.41
CA VAL A 193 -15.95 -0.57 -0.14
C VAL A 193 -16.55 0.74 0.38
N SER A 194 -15.77 1.83 0.40
CA SER A 194 -16.24 3.13 0.89
C SER A 194 -17.37 3.73 0.04
N ALA A 195 -17.27 3.60 -1.28
CA ALA A 195 -18.28 4.05 -2.23
C ALA A 195 -19.59 3.29 -2.04
N LEU A 196 -19.53 1.96 -1.93
CA LEU A 196 -20.71 1.12 -1.76
C LEU A 196 -21.40 1.34 -0.41
N ILE A 197 -20.62 1.52 0.66
CA ILE A 197 -21.16 1.94 1.96
C ILE A 197 -21.93 3.26 1.83
N THR A 198 -21.32 4.25 1.18
CA THR A 198 -21.93 5.59 1.03
C THR A 198 -23.23 5.50 0.24
N GLU A 199 -23.24 4.74 -0.85
CA GLU A 199 -24.42 4.51 -1.70
C GLU A 199 -25.55 3.85 -0.91
N LYS A 200 -25.29 2.71 -0.27
CA LYS A 200 -26.33 1.96 0.45
C LYS A 200 -26.83 2.68 1.70
N VAL A 201 -25.97 3.42 2.41
CA VAL A 201 -26.40 4.27 3.53
C VAL A 201 -27.29 5.42 3.03
N ALA A 202 -26.96 6.04 1.89
CA ALA A 202 -27.81 7.06 1.29
C ALA A 202 -29.16 6.50 0.83
N ALA A 203 -29.19 5.29 0.28
CA ALA A 203 -30.42 4.59 -0.08
C ALA A 203 -31.29 4.27 1.16
N LEU A 204 -30.67 3.91 2.28
CA LEU A 204 -31.38 3.62 3.54
C LEU A 204 -31.92 4.88 4.23
N LEU A 205 -31.13 5.96 4.28
CA LEU A 205 -31.43 7.15 5.10
C LEU A 205 -32.10 8.29 4.32
N GLY A 206 -32.08 8.24 2.99
CA GLY A 206 -32.49 9.33 2.12
C GLY A 206 -31.53 10.52 2.14
N PRO A 207 -31.90 11.69 1.58
CA PRO A 207 -31.02 12.85 1.51
C PRO A 207 -30.62 13.36 2.90
N LYS A 208 -29.45 14.01 2.96
CA LYS A 208 -28.99 14.71 4.17
C LYS A 208 -29.91 15.89 4.47
N THR A 209 -30.21 16.07 5.75
CA THR A 209 -31.00 17.18 6.28
C THR A 209 -30.13 18.15 7.07
N GLU A 210 -30.63 19.34 7.38
CA GLU A 210 -29.90 20.31 8.24
C GLU A 210 -29.55 19.71 9.61
N ALA A 211 -30.43 18.84 10.15
CA ALA A 211 -30.19 18.12 11.38
C ALA A 211 -28.98 17.17 11.31
N ASP A 212 -28.58 16.72 10.12
CA ASP A 212 -27.40 15.89 9.90
C ASP A 212 -26.10 16.72 9.83
N LEU A 213 -26.20 18.02 9.52
CA LEU A 213 -25.07 18.96 9.36
C LEU A 213 -24.75 19.73 10.66
N ALA A 214 -25.68 19.77 11.60
CA ALA A 214 -25.44 20.39 12.91
C ALA A 214 -24.33 19.64 13.66
N LYS A 215 -23.44 20.39 14.34
CA LYS A 215 -22.37 19.81 15.16
C LYS A 215 -22.97 18.89 16.24
N PRO A 216 -22.33 17.73 16.52
CA PRO A 216 -22.76 16.83 17.59
C PRO A 216 -22.69 17.51 18.96
#